data_AF-A0AAV9KKF1-F1
#
_entry.id   AF-A0AAV9KKF1-F1
#
_cell.length_a   1.000
_cell.length_b   1.000
_cell.length_c   1.000
_cell.angle_alpha   90.00
_cell.angle_beta   90.00
_cell.angle_gamma   90.00
#
_symmetry.space_group_name_H-M   'P 1'
#
loop_
_entity.id
_entity.type
_entity.pdbx_description
1 polymer ?
#
loop_
_entity_poly.entity_id
_entity_poly.type
_entity_poly.pdbx_seq_one_letter_code
_entity_poly.pdbx_strand_id
1 'polypeptide(L)'
;MELERYIHKYHPRSGLKGEPHIKNKMRYWKRCYGSIALLKTRSGLGFQYSDGTIIVDDPKHWIDFIKIDPQAKKMNTKKWPLFEDWEEIFDKDRAT
;
A
#
# COMPACT_ATOMS: atom_id res chain seq x y z
N MET A 1 7.31 -7.34 21.32
CA MET A 1 7.85 -7.35 19.94
C MET A 1 9.13 -6.51 19.91
N GLU A 2 10.17 -6.90 19.17
CA GLU A 2 11.45 -6.15 19.16
C GLU A 2 11.29 -4.71 18.66
N LEU A 3 10.51 -4.53 17.58
CA LEU A 3 10.11 -3.22 17.06
C LEU A 3 9.42 -2.31 18.10
N GLU A 4 8.56 -2.87 18.95
CA GLU A 4 7.90 -2.10 20.00
C GLU A 4 8.88 -1.64 21.08
N ARG A 5 9.86 -2.48 21.44
CA ARG A 5 10.94 -2.08 22.36
C ARG A 5 11.79 -0.98 21.74
N TYR A 6 12.09 -1.07 20.44
CA TYR A 6 12.81 -0.04 19.71
C TYR A 6 12.04 1.29 19.71
N ILE A 7 10.76 1.29 19.35
CA ILE A 7 9.93 2.49 19.34
C ILE A 7 9.82 3.09 20.75
N HIS A 8 9.67 2.28 21.79
CA HIS A 8 9.64 2.80 23.16
C HIS A 8 10.98 3.42 23.57
N LYS A 9 12.12 2.83 23.16
CA LYS A 9 13.45 3.34 23.44
C LYS A 9 13.72 4.71 22.80
N TYR A 10 13.33 4.88 21.53
CA TYR A 10 13.63 6.11 20.78
C TYR A 10 12.48 7.14 20.78
N HIS A 11 11.25 6.69 21.00
CA HIS A 11 10.03 7.50 21.02
C HIS A 11 9.10 7.12 22.20
N PRO A 12 9.55 7.32 23.44
CA PRO A 12 8.87 6.81 24.64
C PRO A 12 7.46 7.37 24.86
N ARG A 13 7.16 8.57 24.33
CA ARG A 13 5.85 9.24 24.46
C ARG A 13 4.90 9.01 23.28
N SER A 14 5.28 8.17 22.32
CA SER A 14 4.45 7.92 21.13
C SER A 14 3.15 7.18 21.43
N GLY A 15 3.09 6.42 22.53
CA GLY A 15 1.95 5.53 22.83
C GLY A 15 1.77 4.40 21.82
N LEU A 16 2.74 4.19 20.92
CA LEU A 16 2.69 3.15 19.90
C LEU A 16 2.99 1.79 20.50
N LYS A 17 2.11 0.82 20.21
CA LYS A 17 2.23 -0.57 20.67
C LYS A 17 2.38 -1.51 19.49
N GLY A 18 3.04 -2.64 19.71
CA GLY A 18 3.15 -3.70 18.71
C GLY A 18 1.77 -4.19 18.26
N GLU A 19 0.85 -4.31 19.22
CA GLU A 19 -0.57 -4.57 19.00
C GLU A 19 -1.39 -3.54 19.80
N PRO A 20 -2.39 -2.88 19.17
CA PRO A 20 -2.88 -3.10 17.81
C PRO A 20 -2.16 -2.26 16.74
N HIS A 21 -1.33 -1.28 17.09
CA HIS A 21 -0.94 -0.21 16.15
C HIS A 21 -0.05 -0.71 15.00
N ILE A 22 1.08 -1.37 15.29
CA ILE A 22 1.98 -1.85 14.23
C ILE A 22 1.29 -2.91 13.37
N LYS A 23 0.63 -3.89 13.99
CA LYS A 23 -0.13 -4.93 13.26
C LYS A 23 -1.21 -4.35 12.36
N ASN A 24 -1.99 -3.37 12.82
CA ASN A 24 -3.02 -2.73 12.01
C ASN A 24 -2.42 -1.96 10.84
N LYS A 25 -1.29 -1.28 11.05
CA LYS A 25 -0.60 -0.55 9.98
C LYS A 25 -0.07 -1.50 8.91
N MET A 26 0.54 -2.62 9.30
CA MET A 26 1.01 -3.67 8.37
C MET A 26 -0.13 -4.27 7.55
N ARG A 27 -1.28 -4.57 8.19
CA ARG A 27 -2.47 -5.06 7.48
C ARG A 27 -2.99 -4.05 6.47
N TYR A 28 -3.00 -2.77 6.84
CA TYR A 28 -3.38 -1.69 5.94
C TYR A 28 -2.45 -1.59 4.73
N TRP A 29 -1.12 -1.59 4.95
CA TRP A 29 -0.16 -1.55 3.85
C TRP A 29 -0.27 -2.75 2.92
N LYS A 30 -0.41 -3.96 3.45
CA LYS A 30 -0.63 -5.17 2.64
C LYS A 30 -1.89 -5.08 1.77
N ARG A 31 -2.95 -4.45 2.27
CA ARG A 31 -4.19 -4.21 1.51
C ARG A 31 -3.98 -3.16 0.41
N CYS A 32 -3.30 -2.05 0.71
CA CYS A 32 -2.95 -1.05 -0.29
C CYS A 32 -2.05 -1.62 -1.40
N TYR A 33 -1.06 -2.44 -1.02
CA TYR A 33 -0.26 -3.21 -1.97
C TYR A 33 -1.15 -4.05 -2.89
N GLY A 34 -2.06 -4.85 -2.34
CA GLY A 34 -2.98 -5.67 -3.13
C GLY A 34 -3.82 -4.86 -4.14
N SER A 35 -4.31 -3.69 -3.74
CA SER A 35 -5.05 -2.78 -4.64
C SER A 35 -4.17 -2.25 -5.78
N ILE A 36 -2.93 -1.85 -5.51
CA ILE A 36 -2.01 -1.33 -6.55
C ILE A 36 -1.48 -2.46 -7.44
N ALA A 37 -1.19 -3.63 -6.87
CA ALA A 37 -0.84 -4.80 -7.67
C ALA A 37 -1.98 -5.17 -8.63
N LEU A 38 -3.23 -5.18 -8.15
CA LEU A 38 -4.40 -5.46 -8.98
C LEU A 38 -4.65 -4.39 -10.06
N LEU A 39 -4.47 -3.09 -9.75
CA LEU A 39 -4.71 -2.04 -10.74
C LEU A 39 -3.69 -2.12 -11.89
N LYS A 40 -2.43 -2.49 -11.59
CA LYS A 40 -1.39 -2.68 -12.62
C LYS A 40 -1.74 -3.77 -13.63
N THR A 41 -2.64 -4.70 -13.30
CA THR A 41 -3.11 -5.73 -14.25
C THR A 41 -4.28 -5.27 -15.12
N ARG A 42 -4.72 -4.01 -15.02
CA ARG A 42 -5.89 -3.48 -15.75
C ARG A 42 -5.44 -2.55 -16.86
N SER A 43 -6.04 -2.71 -18.04
CA SER A 43 -5.81 -1.80 -19.16
C SER A 43 -6.20 -0.37 -18.79
N GLY A 44 -5.38 0.60 -19.18
CA GLY A 44 -5.62 2.02 -18.92
C GLY A 44 -5.30 2.49 -17.51
N LEU A 45 -4.70 1.62 -16.68
CA LEU A 45 -4.23 1.92 -15.34
C LEU A 45 -2.78 1.47 -15.20
N GLY A 46 -1.99 2.24 -14.46
CA GLY A 46 -0.58 1.95 -14.23
C GLY A 46 -0.05 2.57 -12.96
N PHE A 47 1.26 2.46 -12.76
CA PHE A 47 1.94 3.01 -11.60
C PHE A 47 3.24 3.70 -12.03
N GLN A 48 3.40 4.96 -11.63
CA GLN A 48 4.59 5.76 -11.82
C GLN A 48 5.51 5.59 -10.60
N TYR A 49 6.58 4.82 -10.73
CA TYR A 49 7.51 4.55 -9.63
C TYR A 49 8.24 5.80 -9.14
N SER A 50 8.64 6.70 -10.04
CA SER A 50 9.38 7.92 -9.69
C SER A 50 8.64 8.82 -8.70
N ASP A 51 7.31 8.89 -8.81
CA ASP A 51 6.46 9.74 -7.97
C ASP A 51 5.60 8.96 -6.97
N GLY A 52 5.60 7.62 -7.08
CA GLY A 52 4.70 6.73 -6.38
C GLY A 52 3.23 6.99 -6.69
N THR A 53 2.87 7.42 -7.91
CA THR A 53 1.49 7.79 -8.25
C THR A 53 0.83 6.76 -9.15
N ILE A 54 -0.51 6.70 -9.08
CA ILE A 54 -1.31 5.87 -9.98
C ILE A 54 -1.50 6.65 -11.29
N ILE A 55 -1.21 5.99 -12.40
CA ILE A 55 -1.46 6.51 -13.75
C ILE A 55 -2.86 6.06 -14.17
N VAL A 56 -3.64 6.98 -14.72
CA VAL A 56 -5.00 6.74 -15.23
C VAL A 56 -5.08 7.37 -16.60
N ASP A 57 -5.19 6.54 -17.64
CA ASP A 57 -5.19 7.03 -19.03
C ASP A 57 -6.52 7.71 -19.39
N ASP A 58 -7.63 7.16 -18.87
CA ASP A 58 -8.98 7.71 -19.04
C ASP A 58 -9.75 7.57 -17.70
N PRO A 59 -10.47 8.61 -17.25
CA PRO A 59 -11.29 8.56 -16.03
C PRO A 59 -12.23 7.34 -15.95
N LYS A 60 -12.72 6.82 -17.08
CA LYS A 60 -13.54 5.62 -17.16
C LYS A 60 -12.82 4.39 -16.59
N HIS A 61 -11.52 4.23 -16.85
CA HIS A 61 -10.75 3.08 -16.33
C HIS A 61 -10.71 3.10 -14.80
N TRP A 62 -10.57 4.27 -14.20
CA TRP A 62 -10.64 4.42 -12.75
C TRP A 62 -12.04 4.11 -12.20
N ILE A 63 -13.09 4.63 -12.85
CA ILE A 63 -14.49 4.38 -12.48
C ILE A 63 -14.81 2.88 -12.56
N ASP A 64 -14.33 2.19 -13.57
CA ASP A 64 -14.52 0.75 -13.72
C ASP A 64 -13.71 -0.03 -12.68
N PHE A 65 -12.50 0.39 -12.37
CA PHE A 65 -11.67 -0.24 -11.34
C PHE A 65 -12.27 -0.11 -9.93
N ILE A 66 -12.81 1.05 -9.53
CA ILE A 66 -13.43 1.20 -8.21
C ILE A 66 -14.71 0.36 -8.03
N LYS A 67 -15.31 -0.15 -9.11
CA LYS A 67 -16.40 -1.15 -9.00
C LYS A 67 -15.85 -2.53 -8.59
N ILE A 68 -14.61 -2.84 -9.01
CA ILE A 68 -13.90 -4.08 -8.68
C ILE A 68 -13.26 -3.97 -7.29
N ASP A 69 -12.60 -2.85 -6.99
CA ASP A 69 -12.03 -2.56 -5.68
C ASP A 69 -12.55 -1.21 -5.13
N PRO A 70 -13.71 -1.20 -4.47
CA PRO A 70 -14.31 0.01 -3.89
C PRO A 70 -13.42 0.70 -2.86
N GLN A 71 -12.48 -0.03 -2.27
CA GLN A 71 -11.62 0.45 -1.20
C GLN A 71 -10.49 1.34 -1.75
N ALA A 72 -10.18 1.20 -3.04
CA ALA A 72 -9.18 2.00 -3.74
C ALA A 72 -9.66 3.40 -4.12
N LYS A 73 -10.93 3.76 -3.90
CA LYS A 73 -11.57 5.02 -4.35
C LYS A 73 -10.77 6.30 -4.07
N LYS A 74 -10.00 6.34 -2.98
CA LYS A 74 -9.19 7.50 -2.56
C LYS A 74 -7.68 7.30 -2.80
N MET A 75 -7.27 6.31 -3.58
CA MET A 75 -5.86 5.96 -3.76
C MET A 75 -5.19 6.74 -4.89
N ASN A 76 -5.90 7.08 -5.97
CA ASN A 76 -5.34 7.82 -7.10
C ASN A 76 -4.94 9.26 -6.76
N THR A 77 -5.47 9.82 -5.67
CA THR A 77 -5.08 11.15 -5.18
C THR A 77 -3.91 11.14 -4.20
N LYS A 78 -3.35 9.95 -3.92
CA LYS A 78 -2.26 9.76 -2.96
C LYS A 78 -1.00 9.27 -3.65
N LYS A 79 0.14 9.54 -3.01
CA LYS A 79 1.43 8.93 -3.33
C LYS A 79 1.64 7.65 -2.51
N TRP A 80 2.32 6.70 -3.11
CA TRP A 80 2.64 5.36 -2.61
C TRP A 80 4.14 5.08 -2.80
N PRO A 81 5.03 5.91 -2.21
CA PRO A 81 6.46 5.83 -2.47
C PRO A 81 7.09 4.50 -2.02
N LEU A 82 6.45 3.79 -1.09
CA LEU A 82 6.90 2.51 -0.58
C LEU A 82 6.40 1.31 -1.40
N PHE A 83 5.72 1.53 -2.53
CA PHE A 83 5.13 0.42 -3.29
C PHE A 83 6.19 -0.55 -3.84
N GLU A 84 7.35 -0.04 -4.26
CA GLU A 84 8.48 -0.86 -4.68
C GLU A 84 8.98 -1.77 -3.54
N ASP A 85 9.19 -1.20 -2.35
CA ASP A 85 9.54 -1.99 -1.15
C ASP A 85 8.45 -3.01 -0.81
N TRP A 86 7.18 -2.66 -1.01
CA TRP A 86 6.04 -3.55 -0.76
C TRP A 86 5.99 -4.71 -1.73
N GLU A 87 6.43 -4.54 -2.98
CA GLU A 87 6.61 -5.65 -3.93
C GLU A 87 7.65 -6.63 -3.38
N GLU A 88 8.77 -6.18 -2.83
CA GLU A 88 9.74 -7.09 -2.20
C GLU A 88 9.19 -7.80 -0.95
N ILE A 89 8.43 -7.09 -0.11
CA ILE A 89 7.96 -7.60 1.19
C ILE A 89 6.72 -8.49 1.08
N PHE A 90 5.78 -8.15 0.20
CA PHE A 90 4.45 -8.78 0.14
C PHE A 90 4.20 -9.64 -1.09
N ASP A 91 5.04 -9.54 -2.13
CA ASP A 91 4.88 -10.40 -3.29
C ASP A 91 5.15 -11.86 -2.91
N LYS A 92 4.30 -12.76 -3.42
CA LYS A 92 4.29 -14.17 -3.02
C LYS A 92 5.26 -15.00 -3.85
N ASP A 93 5.67 -14.50 -5.01
CA ASP A 93 6.40 -15.28 -6.02
C ASP A 93 7.93 -15.28 -5.81
N ARG A 94 8.44 -14.66 -4.73
CA ARG A 94 9.88 -14.73 -4.36
C ARG A 94 10.25 -15.91 -3.46
N ALA A 95 9.29 -16.75 -3.05
CA ALA A 95 9.59 -18.02 -2.41
C ALA A 95 9.77 -19.12 -3.48
N THR A 96 10.86 -19.04 -4.27
CA THR A 96 11.36 -20.15 -5.08
C THR A 96 12.74 -20.57 -4.58
#